data_AF-A0A7S7RU52-F1
#
_entry.id   AF-A0A7S7RU52-F1
#
_cell.length_a   1.000
_cell.length_b   1.000
_cell.length_c   1.000
_cell.angle_alpha   90.00
_cell.angle_beta   90.00
_cell.angle_gamma   90.00
#
_symmetry.space_group_name_H-M   'P 1'
#
loop_
_entity.id
_entity.type
_entity.pdbx_description
1 polymer ?
#
loop_
_entity_poly.entity_id
_entity_poly.type
_entity_poly.pdbx_seq_one_letter_code
_entity_poly.pdbx_strand_id
1 'polypeptide(L)'
;MKSRILLPSYQELSAMDKRFLHAMAQDQVDSSVPEVAERLKRSNSYTTQYKNRLLEQGLIGLRGAGRVGFELPVMREFLTGQNVEE
;
A
#
# COMPACT_ATOMS: atom_id res chain seq x y z
N MET A 1 7.49 -16.50 10.78
CA MET A 1 7.44 -17.20 9.47
C MET A 1 6.62 -16.49 8.40
N LYS A 2 5.55 -15.73 8.71
CA LYS A 2 4.72 -15.02 7.71
C LYS A 2 5.47 -13.99 6.85
N SER A 3 6.52 -13.36 7.39
CA SER A 3 7.34 -12.38 6.67
C SER A 3 8.07 -12.94 5.44
N ARG A 4 8.36 -14.25 5.42
CA ARG A 4 9.15 -14.88 4.35
C ARG A 4 8.37 -15.06 3.03
N ILE A 5 7.04 -15.04 3.10
CA ILE A 5 6.14 -15.08 1.92
C ILE A 5 5.88 -13.66 1.40
N LEU A 6 5.87 -12.67 2.30
CA LEU A 6 5.66 -11.26 1.95
C LEU A 6 6.87 -10.63 1.26
N LEU A 7 8.08 -11.05 1.63
CA LEU A 7 9.33 -10.50 1.12
C LEU A 7 9.50 -10.65 -0.41
N PRO A 8 9.28 -11.82 -1.04
CA PRO A 8 9.34 -11.96 -2.50
C PRO A 8 8.32 -11.08 -3.21
N SER A 9 7.04 -11.16 -2.79
CA SER A 9 5.97 -10.36 -3.40
C SER A 9 6.24 -8.87 -3.25
N TYR A 10 6.73 -8.43 -2.10
CA TYR A 10 7.14 -7.04 -1.87
C TYR A 10 8.36 -6.66 -2.72
N GLN A 11 9.36 -7.53 -2.89
CA GLN A 11 10.52 -7.21 -3.71
C GLN A 11 10.17 -7.06 -5.19
N GLU A 12 9.23 -7.87 -5.70
CA GLU A 12 8.69 -7.80 -7.06
C GLU A 12 7.80 -6.58 -7.32
N LEU A 13 7.33 -5.89 -6.27
CA LEU A 13 6.59 -4.65 -6.42
C LEU A 13 7.45 -3.56 -7.07
N SER A 14 6.83 -2.81 -7.97
CA SER A 14 7.48 -1.62 -8.53
C SER A 14 7.77 -0.62 -7.41
N ALA A 15 8.74 0.28 -7.64
CA ALA A 15 9.03 1.37 -6.71
C ALA A 15 7.78 2.21 -6.38
N MET A 16 6.81 2.25 -7.30
CA MET A 16 5.58 3.02 -7.14
C MET A 16 4.51 2.28 -6.36
N ASP A 17 4.40 0.96 -6.52
CA ASP A 17 3.56 0.13 -5.66
C ASP A 17 4.03 0.19 -4.20
N LYS A 18 5.35 0.10 -3.97
CA LYS A 18 5.97 0.25 -2.65
C LYS A 18 5.64 1.62 -2.05
N ARG A 19 5.81 2.70 -2.82
CA ARG A 19 5.46 4.06 -2.39
C ARG A 19 3.98 4.21 -2.06
N PHE A 20 3.10 3.58 -2.82
CA PHE A 20 1.66 3.59 -2.55
C PHE A 20 1.34 2.90 -1.22
N LEU A 21 1.90 1.72 -0.99
CA LEU A 21 1.75 1.01 0.29
C LEU A 21 2.34 1.80 1.46
N HIS A 22 3.49 2.44 1.29
CA HIS A 22 4.08 3.32 2.31
C HIS A 22 3.20 4.52 2.64
N ALA A 23 2.61 5.16 1.63
CA ALA A 23 1.69 6.28 1.83
C ALA A 23 0.39 5.84 2.52
N MET A 24 -0.08 4.61 2.28
CA MET A 24 -1.20 4.01 3.02
C MET A 24 -0.82 3.65 4.46
N ALA A 25 0.41 3.18 4.70
CA ALA A 25 0.87 2.78 6.02
C ALA A 25 0.90 3.95 7.02
N GLN A 26 0.96 5.20 6.54
CA GLN A 26 0.85 6.42 7.35
C GLN A 26 -0.55 6.60 7.98
N ASP A 27 -1.61 6.08 7.36
CA ASP A 27 -2.96 6.19 7.90
C ASP A 27 -3.21 5.05 8.89
N GLN A 28 -3.59 5.32 10.14
CA GLN A 28 -3.78 4.26 11.15
C GLN A 28 -4.91 3.27 10.83
N VAL A 29 -5.83 3.63 9.94
CA VAL A 29 -7.01 2.84 9.54
C VAL A 29 -7.04 2.66 8.03
N ASP A 30 -8.20 2.78 7.38
CA ASP A 30 -8.30 2.75 5.93
C ASP A 30 -7.76 4.05 5.33
N SER A 31 -7.12 3.96 4.17
CA SER A 31 -6.60 5.09 3.43
C SER A 31 -7.58 5.54 2.35
N SER A 32 -7.73 6.86 2.20
CA SER A 32 -8.48 7.44 1.08
C SER A 32 -7.60 7.44 -0.17
N VAL A 33 -8.07 6.83 -1.27
CA VAL A 33 -7.29 6.76 -2.53
C VAL A 33 -6.91 8.16 -3.05
N PRO A 34 -7.81 9.17 -3.04
CA PRO A 34 -7.46 10.55 -3.38
C PRO A 34 -6.37 11.16 -2.48
N GLU A 35 -6.46 10.99 -1.16
CA GLU A 35 -5.45 11.56 -0.22
C GLU A 35 -4.08 10.90 -0.41
N VAL A 36 -4.05 9.60 -0.65
CA VAL A 36 -2.81 8.87 -0.98
C VAL A 36 -2.21 9.40 -2.30
N ALA A 37 -3.05 9.67 -3.31
CA ALA A 37 -2.61 10.26 -4.57
C ALA A 37 -1.97 11.63 -4.38
N GLU A 38 -2.59 12.49 -3.55
CA GLU A 38 -2.09 13.82 -3.21
C GLU A 38 -0.73 13.75 -2.49
N ARG A 39 -0.59 12.86 -1.50
CA ARG A 39 0.70 12.66 -0.80
C ARG A 39 1.82 12.23 -1.75
N LEU A 40 1.49 11.41 -2.73
CA LEU A 40 2.45 10.97 -3.75
C LEU A 40 2.74 12.04 -4.81
N LYS A 41 2.03 13.18 -4.78
CA LYS A 41 2.07 14.24 -5.81
C LYS A 41 1.83 13.67 -7.22
N ARG A 42 0.87 12.74 -7.33
CA ARG A 42 0.50 12.07 -8.59
C ARG A 42 -0.97 12.29 -8.92
N SER A 43 -1.32 12.16 -10.20
CA SER A 43 -2.69 12.35 -10.68
C SER A 43 -3.61 11.19 -10.30
N ASN A 44 -4.92 11.42 -10.15
CA ASN A 44 -5.88 10.36 -9.79
C ASN A 44 -5.94 9.18 -10.78
N SER A 45 -5.66 9.43 -12.05
CA SER A 45 -5.53 8.39 -13.09
C SER A 45 -4.39 7.42 -12.76
N TYR A 46 -3.27 7.95 -12.24
CA TYR A 46 -2.10 7.20 -11.83
C TYR A 46 -2.44 6.19 -10.73
N THR A 47 -3.18 6.63 -9.73
CA THR A 47 -3.50 5.86 -8.52
C THR A 47 -4.39 4.65 -8.78
N THR A 48 -5.25 4.72 -9.81
CA THR A 48 -6.20 3.66 -10.13
C THR A 48 -5.51 2.39 -10.63
N GLN A 49 -4.44 2.53 -11.43
CA GLN A 49 -3.69 1.39 -11.96
C GLN A 49 -2.97 0.61 -10.84
N TYR A 50 -2.24 1.31 -9.96
CA TYR A 50 -1.52 0.68 -8.85
C TYR A 50 -2.47 0.12 -7.80
N LYS A 51 -3.57 0.83 -7.51
CA LYS A 51 -4.66 0.31 -6.67
C LYS A 51 -5.18 -1.03 -7.18
N ASN A 52 -5.50 -1.13 -8.47
CA ASN A 52 -6.03 -2.37 -9.05
C ASN A 52 -5.01 -3.51 -8.99
N ARG A 53 -3.74 -3.23 -9.27
CA ARG A 53 -2.67 -4.23 -9.16
C ARG A 53 -2.51 -4.77 -7.73
N LEU A 54 -2.53 -3.89 -6.73
CA LEU A 54 -2.41 -4.28 -5.32
C LEU A 54 -3.66 -5.03 -4.82
N LEU A 55 -4.84 -4.72 -5.37
CA LEU A 55 -6.08 -5.48 -5.13
C LEU A 55 -5.97 -6.89 -5.74
N GLU A 56 -5.50 -7.02 -6.98
CA GLU A 56 -5.30 -8.32 -7.65
C GLU A 56 -4.28 -9.21 -6.93
N GLN A 57 -3.25 -8.61 -6.35
CA GLN A 57 -2.27 -9.32 -5.51
C GLN A 57 -2.79 -9.67 -4.11
N GLY A 58 -3.98 -9.21 -3.73
CA GLY A 58 -4.58 -9.45 -2.41
C GLY A 58 -3.83 -8.75 -1.27
N LEU A 59 -3.05 -7.72 -1.56
CA LEU A 59 -2.31 -6.96 -0.54
C LEU A 59 -3.18 -5.90 0.14
N ILE A 60 -4.10 -5.32 -0.63
CA ILE A 60 -5.07 -4.35 -0.17
C ILE A 60 -6.48 -4.78 -0.56
N GLY A 61 -7.49 -4.23 0.12
CA GLY A 61 -8.90 -4.48 -0.12
C GLY A 61 -9.70 -3.19 -0.15
N LEU A 62 -10.84 -3.21 -0.84
CA LEU A 62 -11.77 -2.09 -0.86
C LEU A 62 -12.54 -2.01 0.47
N ARG A 63 -12.68 -0.80 1.00
CA ARG A 63 -13.39 -0.53 2.27
C ARG A 63 -14.66 0.29 2.08
N GLY A 64 -15.02 0.58 0.82
CA GLY A 64 -16.13 1.44 0.44
C GLY A 64 -15.73 2.92 0.35
N ALA A 65 -16.59 3.74 -0.28
CA ALA A 65 -16.38 5.19 -0.44
C ALA A 65 -15.01 5.61 -1.03
N GLY A 66 -14.42 4.79 -1.91
CA GLY A 66 -13.09 5.08 -2.49
C GLY A 66 -11.92 4.90 -1.52
N ARG A 67 -12.14 4.18 -0.41
CA ARG A 67 -11.11 3.85 0.59
C ARG A 67 -10.55 2.45 0.38
N VAL A 68 -9.29 2.28 0.75
CA VAL A 68 -8.55 1.01 0.69
C VAL A 68 -7.89 0.72 2.02
N GLY A 69 -7.85 -0.55 2.42
CA GLY A 69 -7.19 -1.01 3.63
C GLY A 69 -6.25 -2.16 3.32
N PHE A 70 -5.25 -2.39 4.18
CA PHE A 70 -4.42 -3.59 4.08
C PHE A 70 -5.26 -4.82 4.41
N GLU A 71 -5.14 -5.87 3.60
CA GLU A 71 -5.70 -7.19 3.92
C GLU A 71 -4.80 -7.98 4.88
N LEU A 72 -3.53 -7.60 4.96
CA LEU A 72 -2.53 -8.22 5.82
C LEU A 72 -2.02 -7.20 6.84
N PRO A 73 -2.42 -7.29 8.13
CA PRO A 73 -1.94 -6.38 9.18
C PRO A 73 -0.41 -6.35 9.30
N VAL A 74 0.23 -7.52 9.13
CA VAL A 74 1.69 -7.67 9.12
C VAL A 74 2.37 -6.88 7.98
N MET A 75 1.69 -6.60 6.87
CA MET A 75 2.23 -5.76 5.78
C MET A 75 2.38 -4.31 6.25
N ARG A 76 1.37 -3.79 6.97
CA ARG A 76 1.45 -2.46 7.57
C ARG A 76 2.62 -2.38 8.53
N GLU A 77 2.74 -3.32 9.47
CA GLU A 77 3.82 -3.38 10.45
C GLU A 77 5.20 -3.45 9.78
N PHE A 78 5.33 -4.25 8.72
CA PHE A 78 6.54 -4.34 7.92
C PHE A 78 6.91 -2.99 7.30
N LEU A 79 5.95 -2.29 6.69
CA LEU A 79 6.18 -0.99 6.06
C LEU A 79 6.48 0.12 7.07
N THR A 80 5.77 0.15 8.19
CA THR A 80 6.02 1.13 9.27
C THR A 80 7.31 0.85 10.03
N GLY A 81 7.70 -0.43 10.15
CA GLY A 81 8.97 -0.85 10.75
C GLY A 81 10.18 -0.61 9.86
N GLN A 82 9.99 -0.45 8.55
CA GLN A 82 11.03 0.00 7.62
C GLN A 82 11.17 1.53 7.56
N ASN A 83 10.30 2.31 8.20
CA ASN A 83 10.51 3.77 8.38
C ASN A 83 11.61 4.10 9.41
N VAL A 84 12.31 3.09 9.89
CA VAL A 84 13.55 3.23 10.67
C VAL A 84 14.70 2.91 9.71
N GLU A 85 15.02 3.83 8.80
CA GLU A 85 16.32 3.81 8.12
C GLU A 85 17.18 4.97 8.67
N GLU A 86 18.43 4.60 8.95
CA GLU A 86 19.57 5.40 9.41
C GLU A 86 19.90 6.60 8.50
#